data_AF-B4WMA1-F1
#
_entry.id   AF-B4WMA1-F1
#
_cell.length_a   1.000
_cell.length_b   1.000
_cell.length_c   1.000
_cell.angle_alpha   90.00
_cell.angle_beta   90.00
_cell.angle_gamma   90.00
#
_symmetry.space_group_name_H-M   'P 1'
#
loop_
_entity.id
_entity.type
_entity.pdbx_description
1 polymer ?
#
loop_
_entity_poly.entity_id
_entity_poly.type
_entity_poly.pdbx_seq_one_letter_code
_entity_poly.pdbx_strand_id
1 'polypeptide(L)'
;MATDTQTESTIFTENNDSIGGSSPTDSGSAETMEQIKRVTAQVVDKLGDLDKYFGEFFQEYKRPLIALGLFFSLFLSIKLTLAVLEAINDVPVLAPLFELIGLLYSGWFVYRYLLKASNRSELASEINALTDQVLGRTSRL
;
A
#
# COMPACT_ATOMS: atom_id res chain seq x y z
N MET A 1 31.25 15.80 -80.87
CA MET A 1 29.89 15.33 -81.21
C MET A 1 29.04 15.48 -79.96
N ALA A 2 28.02 16.33 -80.03
CA ALA A 2 27.00 16.54 -78.99
C ALA A 2 25.93 15.46 -79.07
N THR A 3 25.24 15.15 -77.96
CA THR A 3 23.78 14.95 -77.87
C THR A 3 23.36 14.99 -76.39
N ASP A 4 22.15 15.47 -76.20
CA ASP A 4 21.56 16.18 -75.07
C ASP A 4 21.01 15.37 -73.88
N THR A 5 20.75 16.14 -72.84
CA THR A 5 19.93 15.97 -71.63
C THR A 5 18.55 15.30 -71.85
N GLN A 6 18.12 14.47 -70.89
CA GLN A 6 16.71 14.49 -70.44
C GLN A 6 16.56 14.09 -68.96
N THR A 7 15.83 14.94 -68.25
CA THR A 7 15.46 14.92 -66.83
C THR A 7 14.10 14.24 -66.66
N GLU A 8 13.97 13.30 -65.73
CA GLU A 8 12.73 12.98 -64.99
C GLU A 8 13.17 12.49 -63.60
N SER A 9 13.10 13.33 -62.55
CA SER A 9 11.94 13.58 -61.67
C SER A 9 11.70 12.49 -60.62
N THR A 10 12.10 12.79 -59.37
CA THR A 10 11.42 12.49 -58.08
C THR A 10 11.16 11.01 -57.72
N ILE A 11 11.55 10.46 -56.57
CA ILE A 11 11.31 10.92 -55.19
C ILE A 11 12.41 10.34 -54.28
N PHE A 12 13.05 11.21 -53.49
CA PHE A 12 13.78 10.81 -52.29
C PHE A 12 12.79 10.74 -51.12
N THR A 13 12.60 9.57 -50.53
CA THR A 13 11.91 9.45 -49.23
C THR A 13 12.94 9.68 -48.13
N GLU A 14 13.02 10.94 -47.71
CA GLU A 14 13.67 11.40 -46.49
C GLU A 14 12.79 10.99 -45.30
N ASN A 15 13.26 10.04 -44.50
CA ASN A 15 12.67 9.72 -43.21
C ASN A 15 13.70 10.04 -42.13
N ASN A 16 13.63 11.24 -41.57
CA ASN A 16 14.19 11.50 -40.25
C ASN A 16 13.28 12.43 -39.43
N ASP A 17 12.97 11.91 -38.24
CA ASP A 17 12.59 12.58 -37.00
C ASP A 17 11.27 13.36 -36.92
N SER A 18 10.36 12.84 -36.12
CA SER A 18 9.78 13.60 -35.01
C SER A 18 9.07 12.67 -34.04
N ILE A 19 9.70 12.46 -32.88
CA ILE A 19 9.01 12.25 -31.62
C ILE A 19 8.10 13.46 -31.40
N GLY A 20 6.80 13.27 -31.62
CA GLY A 20 5.77 14.29 -31.41
C GLY A 20 4.51 13.61 -30.91
N GLY A 21 4.10 13.95 -29.69
CA GLY A 21 3.03 13.28 -28.95
C GLY A 21 1.75 13.08 -29.77
N SER A 22 1.30 11.83 -29.84
CA SER A 22 -0.02 11.48 -30.31
C SER A 22 -1.07 11.86 -29.26
N SER A 23 -1.49 13.12 -29.29
CA SER A 23 -2.83 13.50 -28.86
C SER A 23 -3.53 14.18 -30.04
N PRO A 24 -4.45 13.52 -30.75
CA PRO A 24 -5.48 14.24 -31.48
C PRO A 24 -6.60 14.52 -30.48
N THR A 25 -6.53 15.67 -29.82
CA THR A 25 -7.75 16.31 -29.33
C THR A 25 -8.21 17.26 -30.43
N ASP A 26 -9.53 17.28 -30.64
CA ASP A 26 -10.29 18.33 -31.31
C ASP A 26 -10.70 18.05 -32.77
N SER A 27 -11.71 17.19 -32.94
CA SER A 27 -12.72 17.27 -34.03
C SER A 27 -13.90 16.29 -33.89
N GLY A 28 -13.88 15.36 -32.94
CA GLY A 28 -14.91 14.31 -32.83
C GLY A 28 -15.56 14.21 -31.45
N SER A 29 -15.95 15.32 -30.81
CA SER A 29 -16.53 15.29 -29.45
C SER A 29 -17.75 14.36 -29.34
N ALA A 30 -18.57 14.25 -30.39
CA ALA A 30 -19.68 13.30 -30.44
C ALA A 30 -19.21 11.84 -30.68
N GLU A 31 -18.31 11.61 -31.63
CA GLU A 31 -17.85 10.24 -31.99
C GLU A 31 -16.92 9.62 -30.94
N THR A 32 -16.07 10.44 -30.31
CA THR A 32 -15.14 10.03 -29.25
C THR A 32 -15.90 9.70 -27.98
N MET A 33 -16.92 10.47 -27.63
CA MET A 33 -17.76 10.19 -26.46
C MET A 33 -18.59 8.91 -26.66
N GLU A 34 -19.03 8.64 -27.89
CA GLU A 34 -19.68 7.36 -28.23
C GLU A 34 -18.70 6.17 -28.17
N GLN A 35 -17.44 6.33 -28.61
CA GLN A 35 -16.42 5.29 -28.48
C GLN A 35 -16.02 5.05 -27.02
N ILE A 36 -15.84 6.11 -26.21
CA ILE A 36 -15.55 5.98 -24.78
C ILE A 36 -16.72 5.33 -24.05
N LYS A 37 -17.98 5.68 -24.37
CA LYS A 37 -19.15 4.99 -23.79
C LYS A 37 -19.21 3.53 -24.17
N ARG A 38 -18.88 3.15 -25.41
CA ARG A 38 -18.86 1.75 -25.86
C ARG A 38 -17.72 0.94 -25.22
N VAL A 39 -16.52 1.51 -25.11
CA VAL A 39 -15.38 0.88 -24.43
C VAL A 39 -15.66 0.76 -22.94
N THR A 40 -16.18 1.81 -22.31
CA THR A 40 -16.56 1.79 -20.90
C THR A 40 -17.70 0.79 -20.67
N ALA A 41 -18.70 0.71 -21.55
CA ALA A 41 -19.77 -0.28 -21.45
C ALA A 41 -19.25 -1.71 -21.57
N GLN A 42 -18.34 -1.98 -22.51
CA GLN A 42 -17.72 -3.31 -22.65
C GLN A 42 -16.85 -3.66 -21.43
N VAL A 43 -16.11 -2.70 -20.90
CA VAL A 43 -15.30 -2.89 -19.69
C VAL A 43 -16.20 -3.09 -18.48
N VAL A 44 -17.27 -2.31 -18.31
CA VAL A 44 -18.22 -2.43 -17.20
C VAL A 44 -18.99 -3.76 -17.27
N ASP A 45 -19.41 -4.21 -18.45
CA ASP A 45 -20.06 -5.53 -18.62
C ASP A 45 -19.09 -6.66 -18.27
N LYS A 46 -17.83 -6.58 -18.71
CA LYS A 46 -16.81 -7.56 -18.36
C LYS A 46 -16.41 -7.49 -16.88
N LEU A 47 -16.33 -6.30 -16.28
CA LEU A 47 -16.03 -6.11 -14.86
C LEU A 47 -17.19 -6.56 -13.96
N GLY A 48 -18.43 -6.41 -14.41
CA GLY A 48 -19.61 -6.93 -13.71
C GLY A 48 -19.60 -8.46 -13.63
N ASP A 49 -19.11 -9.13 -14.67
CA ASP A 49 -18.86 -10.57 -14.62
C ASP A 49 -17.68 -10.93 -13.69
N LEU A 50 -16.64 -10.09 -13.61
CA LEU A 50 -15.48 -10.31 -12.73
C LEU A 50 -15.89 -10.39 -11.26
N ASP A 51 -16.78 -9.53 -10.78
CA ASP A 51 -17.21 -9.54 -9.37
C ASP A 51 -17.79 -10.91 -8.96
N LYS A 52 -18.51 -11.56 -9.88
CA LYS A 52 -19.06 -12.90 -9.66
C LYS A 52 -17.97 -13.97 -9.56
N TYR A 53 -17.01 -13.96 -10.49
CA TYR A 53 -15.86 -14.88 -10.45
C TYR A 53 -14.99 -14.61 -9.21
N PHE A 54 -14.65 -13.36 -8.92
CA PHE A 54 -13.88 -12.94 -7.74
C PHE A 54 -14.56 -13.39 -6.44
N GLY A 55 -15.90 -13.31 -6.37
CA GLY A 55 -16.66 -13.81 -5.24
C GLY A 55 -16.48 -15.31 -5.01
N GLU A 56 -16.60 -16.12 -6.07
CA GLU A 56 -16.43 -17.57 -5.99
C GLU A 56 -14.99 -17.98 -5.66
N PHE A 57 -14.00 -17.33 -6.28
CA PHE A 57 -12.57 -17.55 -5.96
C PHE A 57 -12.25 -17.14 -4.52
N PHE A 58 -12.72 -15.98 -4.06
CA PHE A 58 -12.40 -15.57 -2.70
C PHE A 58 -13.06 -16.49 -1.68
N GLN A 59 -14.27 -17.00 -1.93
CA GLN A 59 -14.99 -17.94 -1.07
C GLN A 59 -14.35 -19.33 -1.04
N GLU A 60 -14.04 -19.92 -2.19
CA GLU A 60 -13.41 -21.24 -2.31
C GLU A 60 -12.00 -21.24 -1.71
N TYR A 61 -11.27 -20.15 -1.92
CA TYR A 61 -9.89 -20.03 -1.46
C TYR A 61 -9.74 -19.31 -0.12
N LYS A 62 -10.83 -18.99 0.62
CA LYS A 62 -10.73 -18.28 1.93
C LYS A 62 -9.74 -18.93 2.88
N ARG A 63 -9.82 -20.26 3.00
CA ARG A 63 -9.04 -21.02 3.97
C ARG A 63 -7.53 -20.98 3.65
N PRO A 64 -7.08 -21.27 2.42
CA PRO A 64 -5.67 -21.09 2.07
C PRO A 64 -5.26 -19.61 1.96
N LEU A 65 -6.12 -18.68 1.52
CA LEU A 65 -5.80 -17.25 1.51
C LEU A 65 -5.56 -16.71 2.91
N ILE A 66 -6.34 -17.11 3.90
CA ILE A 66 -6.12 -16.71 5.29
C ILE A 66 -4.79 -17.28 5.78
N ALA A 67 -4.49 -18.55 5.50
CA ALA A 67 -3.21 -19.14 5.89
C ALA A 67 -2.03 -18.41 5.22
N LEU A 68 -2.08 -18.21 3.90
CA LEU A 68 -1.08 -17.45 3.15
C LEU A 68 -1.00 -16.00 3.62
N GLY A 69 -2.13 -15.37 3.90
CA GLY A 69 -2.22 -14.02 4.43
C GLY A 69 -1.60 -13.91 5.82
N LEU A 70 -1.78 -14.92 6.68
CA LEU A 70 -1.12 -14.99 7.98
C LEU A 70 0.39 -15.20 7.84
N PHE A 71 0.83 -16.11 6.97
CA PHE A 71 2.25 -16.32 6.70
C PHE A 71 2.91 -15.08 6.10
N PHE A 72 2.24 -14.45 5.13
CA PHE A 72 2.71 -13.24 4.49
C PHE A 72 2.71 -12.06 5.45
N SER A 73 1.65 -11.88 6.25
CA SER A 73 1.56 -10.84 7.28
C SER A 73 2.63 -11.01 8.34
N LEU A 74 2.86 -12.24 8.81
CA LEU A 74 3.92 -12.55 9.76
C LEU A 74 5.30 -12.23 9.16
N PHE A 75 5.55 -12.69 7.94
CA PHE A 75 6.81 -12.43 7.24
C PHE A 75 7.02 -10.92 7.01
N LEU A 76 5.97 -10.21 6.59
CA LEU A 76 6.00 -8.77 6.35
C LEU A 76 6.22 -8.00 7.64
N SER A 77 5.61 -8.43 8.74
CA SER A 77 5.81 -7.83 10.06
C SER A 77 7.26 -7.99 10.52
N ILE A 78 7.84 -9.19 10.38
CA ILE A 78 9.27 -9.42 10.68
C ILE A 78 10.16 -8.53 9.81
N LYS A 79 9.89 -8.48 8.50
CA LYS A 79 10.65 -7.62 7.56
C LYS A 79 10.52 -6.14 7.90
N LEU A 80 9.32 -5.68 8.27
CA LEU A 80 9.07 -4.31 8.65
C LEU A 80 9.79 -3.97 9.96
N THR A 81 9.75 -4.84 10.97
CA THR A 81 10.50 -4.63 12.22
C THR A 81 12.01 -4.58 11.97
N LEU A 82 12.55 -5.47 11.13
CA LEU A 82 13.95 -5.43 10.75
C LEU A 82 14.31 -4.16 9.97
N ALA A 83 13.47 -3.73 9.03
CA ALA A 83 13.68 -2.50 8.28
C ALA A 83 13.62 -1.26 9.18
N VAL A 84 12.74 -1.24 10.18
CA VAL A 84 12.70 -0.19 11.20
C VAL A 84 13.97 -0.22 12.04
N LEU A 85 14.45 -1.40 12.44
CA LEU A 85 15.69 -1.54 13.20
C LEU A 85 16.92 -1.07 12.40
N GLU A 86 16.97 -1.39 11.12
CA GLU A 86 18.00 -0.94 10.18
C GLU A 86 17.93 0.59 9.99
N ALA A 87 16.73 1.13 9.78
CA ALA A 87 16.52 2.58 9.67
C ALA A 87 16.86 3.35 10.96
N ILE A 88 16.64 2.76 12.14
CA ILE A 88 17.06 3.35 13.42
C ILE A 88 18.58 3.38 13.52
N ASN A 89 19.28 2.32 13.08
CA ASN A 89 20.73 2.29 13.06
C ASN A 89 21.33 3.24 12.03
N ASP A 90 20.66 3.43 10.88
CA ASP A 90 21.12 4.32 9.80
C ASP A 90 20.77 5.80 10.05
N VAL A 91 19.72 6.07 10.85
CA VAL A 91 19.30 7.44 11.19
C VAL A 91 19.69 7.76 12.64
N PRO A 92 20.82 8.45 12.87
CA PRO A 92 21.37 8.68 14.22
C PRO A 92 20.48 9.52 15.14
N VAL A 93 19.42 10.15 14.61
CA VAL A 93 18.51 11.03 15.38
C VAL A 93 17.31 10.25 15.94
N LEU A 94 16.94 9.10 15.39
CA LEU A 94 15.77 8.34 15.86
C LEU A 94 15.99 7.75 17.25
N ALA A 95 17.16 7.18 17.51
CA ALA A 95 17.51 6.62 18.82
C ALA A 95 17.37 7.65 19.96
N PRO A 96 18.01 8.84 19.91
CA PRO A 96 17.83 9.85 20.96
C PRO A 96 16.41 10.44 21.02
N LEU A 97 15.67 10.48 19.91
CA LEU A 97 14.26 10.89 19.93
C LEU A 97 13.37 9.88 20.65
N PHE A 98 13.54 8.58 20.40
CA PHE A 98 12.80 7.53 21.11
C PHE A 98 13.16 7.50 22.60
N GLU A 99 14.42 7.74 22.95
CA GLU A 99 14.84 7.90 24.34
C GLU A 99 14.14 9.10 24.99
N LEU A 100 14.11 10.26 24.32
CA LEU A 100 13.43 11.45 24.83
C LEU A 100 11.93 11.24 24.99
N ILE A 101 11.27 10.65 23.99
CA ILE A 101 9.84 10.30 24.04
C ILE A 101 9.59 9.30 25.17
N GLY A 102 10.43 8.29 25.31
CA GLY A 102 10.36 7.28 26.38
C GLY A 102 10.52 7.91 27.76
N LEU A 103 11.45 8.85 27.93
CA LEU A 103 11.63 9.58 29.18
C LEU A 103 10.45 10.50 29.50
N LEU A 104 9.88 11.18 28.49
CA LEU A 104 8.66 11.97 28.66
C LEU A 104 7.49 11.10 29.12
N TYR A 105 7.23 9.99 28.42
CA TYR A 105 6.15 9.08 28.75
C TYR A 105 6.36 8.39 30.09
N SER A 106 7.59 7.94 30.38
CA SER A 106 7.94 7.33 31.66
C SER A 106 7.78 8.34 32.80
N GLY A 107 8.29 9.56 32.66
CA GLY A 107 8.13 10.62 33.65
C GLY A 107 6.66 10.98 33.88
N TRP A 108 5.87 11.13 32.82
CA TRP A 108 4.43 11.36 32.90
C TRP A 108 3.69 10.19 33.54
N PHE A 109 4.04 8.95 33.19
CA PHE A 109 3.44 7.74 33.74
C PHE A 109 3.73 7.60 35.24
N VAL A 110 4.98 7.78 35.65
CA VAL A 110 5.37 7.75 37.07
C VAL A 110 4.61 8.84 37.83
N TYR A 111 4.61 10.07 37.34
CA TYR A 111 3.88 11.17 37.97
C TYR A 111 2.36 10.90 38.05
N ARG A 112 1.76 10.44 36.96
CA ARG A 112 0.31 10.24 36.88
C ARG A 112 -0.14 8.99 37.63
N TYR A 113 0.56 7.87 37.56
CA TYR A 113 0.06 6.58 38.04
C TYR A 113 0.74 6.10 39.32
N LEU A 114 2.03 6.38 39.53
CA LEU A 114 2.75 5.90 40.73
C LEU A 114 2.64 6.87 41.92
N LEU A 115 2.78 8.19 41.69
CA LEU A 115 2.76 9.18 42.77
C LEU A 115 1.36 9.40 43.34
N LYS A 116 0.32 9.31 42.51
CA LYS A 116 -1.06 9.51 42.96
C LYS A 116 -1.57 8.25 43.67
N ALA A 117 -1.84 8.36 44.97
CA ALA A 117 -2.25 7.25 45.82
C ALA A 117 -3.50 6.50 45.32
N SER A 118 -4.46 7.19 44.71
CA SER A 118 -5.63 6.57 44.09
C SER A 118 -5.25 5.67 42.92
N ASN A 119 -4.35 6.15 42.06
CA ASN A 119 -4.02 5.50 40.79
C ASN A 119 -3.08 4.32 40.98
N ARG A 120 -2.17 4.36 41.96
CA ARG A 120 -1.31 3.21 42.28
C ARG A 120 -2.12 2.03 42.82
N SER A 121 -3.19 2.30 43.58
CA SER A 121 -4.07 1.26 44.13
C SER A 121 -4.89 0.60 43.04
N GLU A 122 -5.43 1.41 42.13
CA GLU A 122 -6.17 0.96 40.95
C GLU A 122 -5.27 0.12 40.03
N LEU A 123 -4.09 0.65 39.67
CA LEU A 123 -3.13 -0.05 38.82
C LEU A 123 -2.61 -1.35 39.44
N ALA A 124 -2.33 -1.38 40.76
CA ALA A 124 -1.94 -2.61 41.44
C ALA A 124 -3.06 -3.66 41.41
N SER A 125 -4.33 -3.25 41.56
CA SER A 125 -5.47 -4.15 41.46
C SER A 125 -5.62 -4.71 40.04
N GLU A 126 -5.46 -3.87 39.01
CA GLU A 126 -5.52 -4.28 37.61
C GLU A 126 -4.39 -5.24 37.24
N ILE A 127 -3.16 -4.96 37.66
CA ILE A 127 -2.01 -5.85 37.43
C ILE A 127 -2.21 -7.21 38.10
N ASN A 128 -2.71 -7.24 39.34
CA ASN A 128 -3.01 -8.49 40.02
C ASN A 128 -4.11 -9.28 39.27
N ALA A 129 -5.17 -8.61 38.80
CA ALA A 129 -6.23 -9.25 38.03
C ALA A 129 -5.72 -9.84 36.70
N LEU A 130 -4.89 -9.10 35.97
CA LEU A 130 -4.25 -9.58 34.73
C LEU A 130 -3.32 -10.76 35.02
N THR A 131 -2.54 -10.69 36.09
CA THR A 131 -1.64 -11.77 36.51
C THR A 131 -2.43 -13.02 36.88
N ASP A 132 -3.54 -12.88 37.60
CA ASP A 132 -4.42 -14.00 37.94
C ASP A 132 -5.09 -14.61 36.72
N GLN A 133 -5.44 -13.80 35.71
CA GLN A 133 -5.99 -14.27 34.44
C GLN A 133 -4.95 -15.04 33.62
N VAL A 134 -3.73 -14.51 33.49
CA VAL A 134 -2.64 -15.15 32.73
C VAL A 134 -2.15 -16.43 33.42
N LEU A 135 -2.10 -16.45 34.75
CA LEU A 135 -1.72 -17.63 35.54
C LEU A 135 -2.88 -18.61 35.80
N GLY A 136 -4.09 -18.30 35.34
CA GLY A 136 -5.28 -19.14 35.53
C GLY A 136 -5.72 -19.29 36.99
N ARG A 137 -5.37 -18.35 37.87
CA ARG A 137 -5.77 -18.35 39.29
C ARG A 137 -7.23 -17.93 39.49
N THR A 138 -7.80 -17.19 38.55
CA THR A 138 -9.21 -16.74 38.58
C THR A 138 -10.22 -17.83 38.19
N SER A 139 -9.82 -18.89 37.48
CA SER A 139 -10.73 -19.90 36.91
C SER A 139 -11.07 -21.06 37.86
N ARG A 140 -11.00 -20.86 39.18
CA ARG A 140 -11.38 -21.86 40.19
C ARG A 140 -12.39 -21.29 41.19
N LEU A 141 -13.57 -20.96 40.71
CA LEU A 141 -14.82 -20.89 41.46
C LEU A 141 -15.94 -21.49 40.61
#